data_AF-A0A957N143-F1
#
_entry.id   AF-A0A957N143-F1
#
_cell.length_a   1.000
_cell.length_b   1.000
_cell.length_c   1.000
_cell.angle_alpha   90.00
_cell.angle_beta   90.00
_cell.angle_gamma   90.00
#
_symmetry.space_group_name_H-M   'P 1'
#
loop_
_entity.id
_entity.type
_entity.pdbx_description
1 polymer ?
#
loop_
_entity_poly.entity_id
_entity_poly.type
_entity_poly.pdbx_seq_one_letter_code
_entity_poly.pdbx_strand_id
1 'polypeptide(L)'
;MRLRLQVDHLATPDALMAACEAHLRDEAKRRKLDRLDTQDRPVVELQLTGVLPFDRKALDMAAIEALVVDCCEPLHALVKNMTRAVEFGIDVDDRAGRRELETGVIDDLLSRDARYRAHSAEWTQVALTLKHLALDGADGDAIIDELAARMDAMDAVPTDES
;
A
#
# COMPACT_ATOMS: atom_id res chain seq x y z
N MET A 1 5.23 15.34 23.39
CA MET A 1 6.14 14.49 22.60
C MET A 1 5.56 14.31 21.21
N ARG A 2 6.37 14.46 20.16
CA ARG A 2 5.92 14.27 18.77
C ARG A 2 6.79 13.20 18.10
N LEU A 3 6.13 12.19 17.55
CA LEU A 3 6.73 11.07 16.84
C LEU A 3 6.27 11.09 15.38
N ARG A 4 7.14 10.64 14.47
CA ARG A 4 6.87 10.60 13.04
C ARG A 4 7.23 9.22 12.50
N LEU A 5 6.30 8.61 11.76
CA LEU A 5 6.50 7.34 11.09
C LEU A 5 6.31 7.52 9.58
N GLN A 6 7.32 7.13 8.80
CA GLN A 6 7.24 7.09 7.35
C GLN A 6 6.58 5.77 6.91
N VAL A 7 5.55 5.87 6.07
CA VAL A 7 4.71 4.71 5.70
C VAL A 7 5.00 4.15 4.30
N ASP A 8 5.89 4.79 3.54
CA ASP A 8 6.13 4.53 2.11
C ASP A 8 6.52 3.08 1.79
N HIS A 9 7.09 2.37 2.76
CA HIS A 9 7.56 0.98 2.63
C HIS A 9 6.62 -0.05 3.28
N LEU A 10 5.50 0.40 3.87
CA LEU A 10 4.59 -0.44 4.65
C LEU A 10 3.41 -0.85 3.78
N ALA A 11 3.61 -1.91 2.99
CA ALA A 11 2.69 -2.35 1.93
C ALA A 11 1.30 -2.79 2.41
N THR A 12 1.13 -3.12 3.70
CA THR A 12 -0.15 -3.63 4.23
C THR A 12 -0.53 -2.92 5.54
N PRO A 13 -1.83 -2.92 5.90
CA PRO A 13 -2.28 -2.43 7.22
C PRO A 13 -1.58 -3.12 8.38
N ASP A 14 -1.42 -4.44 8.32
CA ASP A 14 -0.75 -5.22 9.36
C ASP A 14 0.74 -4.84 9.51
N ALA A 15 1.44 -4.61 8.39
CA ALA A 15 2.82 -4.13 8.41
C ALA A 15 2.92 -2.74 9.03
N LEU A 16 1.94 -1.87 8.76
CA LEU A 16 1.85 -0.55 9.39
C LEU A 16 1.62 -0.65 10.90
N MET A 17 0.70 -1.51 11.34
CA MET A 17 0.40 -1.72 12.76
C MET A 17 1.63 -2.25 13.51
N ALA A 18 2.31 -3.25 12.96
CA ALA A 18 3.55 -3.78 13.53
C ALA A 18 4.66 -2.73 13.60
N ALA A 19 4.81 -1.90 12.57
CA ALA A 19 5.79 -0.80 12.55
C ALA A 19 5.45 0.29 13.58
N CYS A 20 4.17 0.65 13.73
CA CYS A 20 3.70 1.57 14.78
C CYS A 20 4.07 1.04 16.17
N GLU A 21 3.72 -0.21 16.47
CA GLU A 21 4.01 -0.83 17.77
C GLU A 21 5.51 -0.87 18.07
N ALA A 22 6.33 -1.31 17.11
CA ALA A 22 7.78 -1.34 17.25
C ALA A 22 8.37 0.05 17.49
N HIS A 23 7.95 1.04 16.69
CA HIS A 23 8.42 2.43 16.81
C HIS A 23 8.05 3.05 18.16
N LEU A 24 6.80 2.84 18.62
CA LEU A 24 6.31 3.36 19.89
C LEU A 24 7.04 2.74 21.08
N ARG A 25 7.26 1.42 21.07
CA ARG A 25 8.02 0.73 22.14
C ARG A 25 9.46 1.20 22.20
N ASP A 26 10.11 1.37 21.06
CA ASP A 26 11.49 1.85 21.00
C ASP A 26 11.60 3.28 21.55
N GLU A 27 10.68 4.17 21.17
CA GLU A 27 10.66 5.54 21.68
C GLU A 27 10.31 5.61 23.18
N ALA A 28 9.38 4.78 23.65
CA ALA A 28 9.03 4.67 25.06
C ALA A 28 10.26 4.26 25.90
N LYS A 29 11.01 3.25 25.44
CA LYS A 29 12.26 2.80 26.09
C LYS A 29 13.35 3.87 26.04
N ARG A 30 13.60 4.49 24.89
CA ARG A 30 14.62 5.54 24.72
C ARG A 30 14.41 6.71 25.67
N ARG A 31 13.14 7.05 25.91
CA ARG A 31 12.73 8.18 26.76
C ARG A 31 12.42 7.76 28.20
N LYS A 32 12.51 6.46 28.51
CA LYS A 32 12.25 5.89 29.84
C LYS A 32 10.88 6.28 30.38
N LEU A 33 9.85 6.20 29.54
CA LEU A 33 8.48 6.60 29.90
C LEU A 33 7.92 5.74 31.05
N ASP A 34 8.37 4.49 31.15
CA ASP A 34 8.09 3.56 32.25
C ASP A 34 8.53 4.07 33.64
N ARG A 35 9.45 5.04 33.67
CA ARG A 35 10.00 5.62 34.91
C ARG A 35 9.41 6.98 35.25
N LEU A 36 8.47 7.48 34.46
CA LEU A 36 7.83 8.77 34.70
C LEU A 36 6.64 8.60 35.63
N ASP A 37 6.58 9.49 36.62
CA ASP A 37 5.38 9.67 37.44
C ASP A 37 4.22 10.17 36.59
N THR A 38 2.99 9.95 37.06
CA THR A 38 1.76 10.33 36.33
C THR A 38 1.72 11.80 35.93
N GLN A 39 2.27 12.69 36.77
CA GLN A 39 2.33 14.13 36.54
C GLN A 39 3.32 14.55 35.44
N ASP A 40 4.30 13.69 35.13
CA ASP A 40 5.35 13.94 34.14
C ASP A 40 5.09 13.20 32.81
N ARG A 41 3.98 12.48 32.71
CA ARG A 41 3.61 11.74 31.49
C ARG A 41 3.40 12.72 30.33
N PRO A 42 3.92 12.41 29.12
CA PRO A 42 3.80 13.34 28.00
C PRO A 42 2.42 13.26 27.34
N VAL A 43 2.00 14.35 26.69
CA VAL A 43 1.06 14.26 25.56
C VAL A 43 1.82 13.70 24.36
N VAL A 44 1.30 12.67 23.70
CA VAL A 44 1.96 11.99 22.57
C VAL A 44 1.19 12.23 21.29
N GLU A 45 1.85 12.86 20.33
CA GLU A 45 1.35 13.03 18.96
C GLU A 45 2.14 12.10 18.02
N LEU A 46 1.46 11.12 17.41
CA LEU A 46 2.02 10.28 16.34
C LEU A 46 1.55 10.81 14.99
N GLN A 47 2.49 11.16 14.11
CA GLN A 47 2.21 11.58 12.74
C GLN A 47 2.59 10.48 11.77
N LEU A 48 1.62 10.00 10.99
CA LEU A 48 1.85 9.11 9.85
C LEU A 48 2.10 9.98 8.63
N THR A 49 3.27 9.87 8.00
CA THR A 49 3.68 10.71 6.86
C THR A 49 4.17 9.86 5.70
N GLY A 50 4.10 10.40 4.48
CA GLY A 50 4.54 9.70 3.26
C GLY A 50 3.38 9.23 2.40
N VAL A 51 3.66 8.35 1.45
CA VAL A 51 2.67 7.75 0.55
C VAL A 51 2.16 6.44 1.13
N LEU A 52 0.85 6.32 1.32
CA LEU A 52 0.22 5.09 1.81
C LEU A 52 0.04 4.10 0.65
N PRO A 53 0.76 2.96 0.61
CA PRO A 53 0.76 2.04 -0.52
C PRO A 53 -0.45 1.07 -0.52
N PHE A 54 -1.49 1.37 0.25
CA PHE A 54 -2.73 0.60 0.34
C PHE A 54 -3.94 1.52 0.54
N ASP A 55 -5.16 0.96 0.41
CA ASP A 55 -6.39 1.74 0.56
C ASP A 55 -6.47 2.40 1.95
N ARG A 56 -6.61 3.72 1.96
CA ARG A 56 -6.75 4.53 3.18
C ARG A 56 -7.92 4.06 4.07
N LYS A 57 -8.95 3.43 3.51
CA LYS A 57 -10.08 2.88 4.29
C LYS A 57 -9.68 1.72 5.20
N ALA A 58 -8.59 1.01 4.88
CA ALA A 58 -8.06 -0.06 5.71
C ALA A 58 -7.23 0.46 6.90
N LEU A 59 -7.04 1.78 7.01
CA LEU A 59 -6.31 2.39 8.11
C LEU A 59 -7.24 2.62 9.32
N ASP A 60 -7.07 1.80 10.35
CA ASP A 60 -7.78 1.95 11.61
C ASP A 60 -7.07 2.94 12.53
N MET A 61 -7.50 4.19 12.49
CA MET A 61 -6.94 5.25 13.33
C MET A 61 -7.17 5.01 14.83
N ALA A 62 -8.30 4.38 15.20
CA ALA A 62 -8.63 4.13 16.60
C ALA A 62 -7.72 3.04 17.17
N ALA A 63 -7.43 1.99 16.39
CA ALA A 63 -6.48 0.95 16.78
C ALA A 63 -5.05 1.51 16.95
N ILE A 64 -4.62 2.43 16.08
CA ILE A 64 -3.31 3.08 16.21
C ILE A 64 -3.25 3.97 17.46
N GLU A 65 -4.34 4.68 17.78
CA GLU A 65 -4.41 5.49 19.00
C GLU A 65 -4.35 4.60 20.26
N ALA A 66 -5.05 3.47 20.27
CA ALA A 66 -4.95 2.48 21.34
C ALA A 66 -3.52 1.96 21.52
N LEU A 67 -2.78 1.68 20.43
CA LEU A 67 -1.37 1.31 20.50
C LEU A 67 -0.50 2.39 21.16
N VAL A 68 -0.77 3.67 20.91
CA VAL A 68 -0.04 4.78 21.55
C VAL A 68 -0.31 4.78 23.06
N VAL A 69 -1.56 4.55 23.47
CA VAL A 69 -1.92 4.45 24.89
C VAL A 69 -1.21 3.26 25.53
N ASP A 70 -1.28 2.09 24.92
CA ASP A 70 -0.72 0.85 25.45
C ASP A 70 0.81 0.89 25.55
N CYS A 71 1.48 1.50 24.57
CA CYS A 71 2.95 1.51 24.52
C CYS A 71 3.58 2.63 25.35
N CYS A 72 2.89 3.76 25.53
CA CYS A 72 3.48 4.98 26.11
C CYS A 72 2.80 5.46 27.39
N GLU A 73 1.57 5.00 27.68
CA GLU A 73 0.71 5.49 28.78
C GLU A 73 0.75 7.03 28.90
N PRO A 74 0.39 7.77 27.84
CA PRO A 74 0.50 9.22 27.80
C PRO A 74 -0.61 9.90 28.60
N LEU A 75 -0.46 11.20 28.90
CA LEU A 75 -1.58 12.01 29.40
C LEU A 75 -2.70 12.14 28.36
N HIS A 76 -2.31 12.20 27.09
CA HIS A 76 -3.22 12.27 25.96
C HIS A 76 -2.52 11.72 24.72
N ALA A 77 -3.22 10.85 23.98
CA ALA A 77 -2.76 10.32 22.69
C ALA A 77 -3.46 11.08 21.57
N LEU A 78 -2.70 11.42 20.52
CA LEU A 78 -3.23 12.03 19.31
C LEU A 78 -2.54 11.40 18.09
N VAL A 79 -3.31 10.87 17.15
CA VAL A 79 -2.78 10.33 15.91
C VAL A 79 -3.20 11.22 14.75
N LYS A 80 -2.23 11.71 13.99
CA LYS A 80 -2.46 12.51 12.78
C LYS A 80 -2.11 11.71 11.55
N ASN A 81 -3.12 11.46 10.71
CA ASN A 81 -2.90 10.95 9.37
C ASN A 81 -2.53 12.11 8.43
N MET A 82 -1.23 12.23 8.14
CA MET A 82 -0.67 13.16 7.16
C MET A 82 -0.16 12.42 5.92
N THR A 83 -0.68 11.22 5.64
CA THR A 83 -0.31 10.45 4.47
C THR A 83 -1.05 10.97 3.25
N ARG A 84 -0.37 10.90 2.11
CA ARG A 84 -1.02 10.98 0.80
C ARG A 84 -1.45 9.58 0.43
N ALA A 85 -2.67 9.44 -0.06
CA ALA A 85 -2.99 8.22 -0.82
C ALA A 85 -2.07 8.20 -2.05
N VAL A 86 -1.81 7.02 -2.61
CA VAL A 86 -1.39 6.95 -4.00
C VAL A 86 -2.53 7.56 -4.81
N GLU A 87 -2.44 8.85 -5.12
CA GLU A 87 -3.22 9.42 -6.21
C GLU A 87 -2.77 8.63 -7.43
N PHE A 88 -3.72 7.99 -8.11
CA PHE A 88 -3.54 7.43 -9.45
C PHE A 88 -3.30 8.59 -10.43
N GLY A 89 -2.21 9.33 -10.24
CA GLY A 89 -1.73 10.40 -11.10
C GLY A 89 -1.09 9.74 -12.29
N ILE A 90 -1.92 9.40 -13.26
CA ILE A 90 -1.50 8.97 -14.57
C ILE A 90 -1.07 10.26 -15.27
N ASP A 91 0.21 10.34 -15.65
CA ASP A 91 0.68 11.40 -16.53
C ASP A 91 0.12 11.09 -17.92
N VAL A 92 -1.13 11.52 -18.14
CA VAL A 92 -1.83 11.33 -19.41
C VAL A 92 -1.16 12.26 -20.41
N ASP A 93 -0.37 11.70 -21.33
CA ASP A 93 0.02 12.46 -22.51
C ASP A 93 -1.27 12.75 -23.31
N ASP A 94 -1.71 14.01 -23.31
CA ASP A 94 -2.92 14.47 -24.00
C ASP A 94 -2.90 14.19 -25.52
N ARG A 95 -1.75 13.78 -26.07
CA ARG A 95 -1.60 13.39 -27.47
C ARG A 95 -1.74 11.88 -27.74
N ALA A 96 -1.75 11.05 -26.69
CA ALA A 96 -1.84 9.61 -26.83
C ALA A 96 -3.26 9.16 -27.20
N GLY A 97 -3.36 8.19 -28.10
CA GLY A 97 -4.64 7.58 -28.45
C GLY A 97 -5.22 6.82 -27.25
N ARG A 98 -6.55 6.66 -27.20
CA ARG A 98 -7.25 5.96 -26.11
C ARG A 98 -6.64 4.60 -25.74
N ARG A 99 -6.19 3.82 -26.73
CA ARG A 99 -5.57 2.50 -26.50
C ARG A 99 -4.19 2.60 -25.86
N GLU A 100 -3.41 3.60 -26.25
CA GLU A 100 -2.06 3.84 -25.71
C GLU A 100 -2.16 4.31 -24.26
N LEU A 101 -3.11 5.22 -23.99
CA LEU A 101 -3.45 5.62 -22.64
C LEU A 101 -3.89 4.44 -21.79
N GLU A 102 -4.81 3.62 -22.29
CA GLU A 102 -5.32 2.46 -21.56
C GLU A 102 -4.20 1.46 -21.21
N THR A 103 -3.28 1.22 -22.14
CA THR A 103 -2.11 0.37 -21.90
C THR A 103 -1.21 0.99 -20.83
N GLY A 104 -0.86 2.27 -20.98
CA GLY A 104 0.01 2.98 -20.03
C GLY A 104 -0.57 3.08 -18.62
N VAL A 105 -1.88 3.31 -18.51
CA VAL A 105 -2.62 3.30 -17.23
C VAL A 105 -2.44 1.96 -16.53
N ILE A 106 -2.71 0.86 -17.22
CA ILE A 106 -2.74 -0.47 -16.63
C ILE A 106 -1.31 -0.94 -16.28
N ASP A 107 -0.34 -0.63 -17.12
CA ASP A 107 1.07 -0.93 -16.86
C ASP A 107 1.63 -0.16 -15.65
N ASP A 108 1.32 1.14 -15.55
CA ASP A 108 1.69 1.95 -14.39
C ASP A 108 1.03 1.44 -13.10
N LEU A 109 -0.21 0.96 -13.16
CA LEU A 109 -0.88 0.31 -12.02
C LEU A 109 -0.16 -0.97 -11.59
N LEU A 110 0.20 -1.83 -12.54
CA LEU A 110 0.79 -3.14 -12.27
C LEU A 110 2.27 -3.05 -11.88
N SER A 111 3.01 -2.10 -12.42
CA SER A 111 4.43 -1.87 -12.08
C SER A 111 4.62 -1.38 -10.63
N ARG A 112 3.60 -0.72 -10.06
CA ARG A 112 3.62 -0.23 -8.67
C ARG A 112 3.35 -1.34 -7.64
N ASP A 113 2.64 -2.40 -8.01
CA ASP A 113 2.40 -3.57 -7.14
C ASP A 113 3.60 -4.55 -7.21
N ALA A 114 4.21 -4.84 -6.06
CA ALA A 114 5.39 -5.70 -5.99
C ALA A 114 5.17 -7.12 -6.55
N ARG A 115 3.93 -7.62 -6.53
CA ARG A 115 3.58 -8.95 -7.05
C ARG A 115 3.61 -9.00 -8.58
N TYR A 116 3.28 -7.89 -9.23
CA TYR A 116 3.14 -7.83 -10.69
C TYR A 116 4.27 -7.06 -11.36
N ARG A 117 5.08 -6.32 -10.60
CA ARG A 117 6.16 -5.45 -11.12
C ARG A 117 7.07 -6.13 -12.13
N ALA A 118 7.56 -7.33 -11.81
CA ALA A 118 8.52 -8.06 -12.64
C ALA A 118 7.98 -8.39 -14.04
N HIS A 119 6.67 -8.58 -14.16
CA HIS A 119 5.97 -8.97 -15.39
C HIS A 119 4.83 -7.98 -15.72
N SER A 120 5.00 -6.71 -15.37
CA SER A 120 3.94 -5.70 -15.42
C SER A 120 3.39 -5.50 -16.84
N ALA A 121 4.28 -5.48 -17.83
CA ALA A 121 3.89 -5.39 -19.24
C ALA A 121 3.08 -6.61 -19.71
N GLU A 122 3.45 -7.82 -19.28
CA GLU A 122 2.77 -9.07 -19.64
C GLU A 122 1.38 -9.13 -18.98
N TRP A 123 1.30 -8.83 -17.68
CA TRP A 123 0.05 -8.72 -16.96
C TRP A 123 -0.87 -7.63 -17.53
N THR A 124 -0.30 -6.54 -18.06
CA THR A 124 -1.07 -5.51 -18.77
C THR A 124 -1.76 -6.08 -20.00
N GLN A 125 -1.06 -6.89 -20.80
CA GLN A 125 -1.66 -7.53 -21.98
C GLN A 125 -2.75 -8.54 -21.59
N VAL A 126 -2.57 -9.27 -20.50
CA VAL A 126 -3.60 -10.18 -19.96
C VAL A 126 -4.83 -9.38 -19.55
N ALA A 127 -4.68 -8.34 -18.73
CA ALA A 127 -5.78 -7.50 -18.28
C ALA A 127 -6.57 -6.86 -19.45
N LEU A 128 -5.86 -6.37 -20.47
CA LEU A 128 -6.48 -5.84 -21.69
C LEU A 128 -7.23 -6.91 -22.49
N THR A 129 -6.68 -8.12 -22.60
CA THR A 129 -7.32 -9.24 -23.31
C THR A 129 -8.62 -9.64 -22.60
N LEU A 130 -8.57 -9.86 -21.28
CA LEU A 130 -9.74 -10.26 -20.50
C LEU A 130 -10.83 -9.19 -20.53
N LYS A 131 -10.43 -7.91 -20.51
CA LYS A 131 -11.36 -6.79 -20.69
C LYS A 131 -12.07 -6.86 -22.04
N HIS A 132 -11.35 -7.11 -23.13
CA HIS A 132 -11.97 -7.23 -24.45
C HIS A 132 -12.92 -8.43 -24.51
N LEU A 133 -12.53 -9.60 -24.00
CA LEU A 133 -13.41 -10.78 -23.94
C LEU A 133 -14.70 -10.50 -23.19
N ALA A 134 -14.62 -9.83 -22.03
CA ALA A 134 -15.78 -9.45 -21.26
C ALA A 134 -16.69 -8.45 -22.01
N LEU A 135 -16.10 -7.48 -22.71
CA LEU A 135 -16.85 -6.50 -23.51
C LEU A 135 -17.51 -7.13 -24.75
N ASP A 136 -16.89 -8.15 -25.33
CA ASP A 136 -17.40 -8.91 -26.46
C ASP A 136 -18.46 -9.96 -26.04
N GLY A 137 -18.71 -10.08 -24.73
CA GLY A 137 -19.76 -10.93 -24.18
C GLY A 137 -19.37 -12.40 -24.02
N ALA A 138 -18.06 -12.69 -23.91
CA ALA A 138 -17.60 -14.01 -23.52
C ALA A 138 -18.20 -14.41 -22.16
N ASP A 139 -18.50 -15.70 -22.01
CA ASP A 139 -18.96 -16.23 -20.73
C ASP A 139 -17.81 -16.32 -19.71
N GLY A 140 -18.19 -16.52 -18.45
CA GLY A 140 -17.22 -16.57 -17.35
C GLY A 140 -16.20 -17.69 -17.53
N ASP A 141 -16.62 -18.85 -18.05
CA ASP A 141 -15.75 -20.01 -18.22
C ASP A 141 -14.67 -19.72 -19.28
N ALA A 142 -15.03 -19.12 -20.42
CA ALA A 142 -14.06 -18.72 -21.45
C ALA A 142 -13.05 -17.67 -20.95
N ILE A 143 -13.48 -16.76 -20.08
CA ILE A 143 -12.58 -15.76 -19.46
C ILE A 143 -11.59 -16.43 -18.50
N ILE A 144 -12.04 -17.39 -17.71
CA ILE A 144 -11.18 -18.15 -16.78
C ILE A 144 -10.20 -19.03 -17.55
N ASP A 145 -10.64 -19.70 -18.61
CA ASP A 145 -9.79 -20.54 -19.45
C ASP A 145 -8.67 -19.72 -20.11
N GLU A 146 -8.99 -18.52 -20.64
CA GLU A 146 -7.97 -17.61 -21.20
C GLU A 146 -6.98 -17.16 -20.13
N LEU A 147 -7.46 -16.79 -18.93
CA LEU A 147 -6.58 -16.39 -17.82
C LEU A 147 -5.62 -17.52 -17.43
N ALA A 148 -6.13 -18.75 -17.28
CA ALA A 148 -5.31 -19.92 -16.94
C ALA A 148 -4.24 -20.18 -18.01
N ALA A 149 -4.63 -20.16 -19.29
CA ALA A 149 -3.70 -20.34 -20.40
C ALA A 149 -2.59 -19.28 -20.42
N ARG A 150 -2.92 -18.01 -20.11
CA ARG A 150 -1.95 -16.92 -20.01
C ARG A 150 -1.01 -17.08 -18.83
N MET A 151 -1.51 -17.52 -17.68
CA MET A 151 -0.70 -17.78 -16.49
C MET A 151 0.29 -18.91 -16.73
N ASP A 152 -0.17 -20.03 -17.31
CA ASP A 152 0.70 -21.15 -17.67
C ASP A 152 1.78 -20.73 -18.67
N ALA A 153 1.44 -19.87 -19.63
CA ALA A 153 2.40 -19.34 -20.59
C ALA A 153 3.45 -18.43 -19.94
N MET A 154 3.08 -17.64 -18.93
CA MET A 154 4.00 -16.77 -18.19
C MET A 154 4.92 -17.56 -17.27
N ASP A 155 4.42 -18.61 -16.62
CA ASP A 155 5.21 -19.51 -15.76
C ASP A 155 6.19 -20.39 -16.58
N ALA A 156 5.91 -20.58 -17.88
CA ALA A 156 6.76 -21.36 -18.79
C ALA A 156 7.92 -20.56 -19.40
N VAL A 157 7.97 -19.22 -19.24
CA VAL A 157 9.09 -18.40 -19.72
C VAL A 157 10.23 -18.45 -18.69
N PRO A 158 11.40 -19.05 -19.00
CA PRO A 158 12.53 -18.99 -18.10
C PRO A 158 12.98 -17.53 -18.01
N THR A 159 13.15 -17.04 -16.79
CA THR A 159 13.72 -15.73 -16.48
C THR A 159 15.18 -15.70 -16.98
N ASP A 160 15.38 -15.35 -18.25
CA ASP A 160 16.72 -15.13 -18.80
C ASP A 160 17.18 -13.71 -18.45
N GLU A 161 18.35 -13.64 -17.83
CA GLU A 161 18.98 -12.44 -17.30
C GLU A 161 19.41 -11.49 -18.43
N SER A 162 19.19 -10.19 -18.27
CA SER A 162 20.11 -9.09 -18.67
C SER A 162 19.66 -7.74 -18.15
#